data_AF-A0A5C5V7Q7-F1
#
_entry.id   AF-A0A5C5V7Q7-F1
#
_cell.length_a   1.000
_cell.length_b   1.000
_cell.length_c   1.000
_cell.angle_alpha   90.00
_cell.angle_beta   90.00
_cell.angle_gamma   90.00
#
_symmetry.space_group_name_H-M   'P 1'
#
loop_
_entity.id
_entity.type
_entity.pdbx_description
1 polymer ?
#
loop_
_entity_poly.entity_id
_entity_poly.type
_entity_poly.pdbx_seq_one_letter_code
_entity_poly.pdbx_strand_id
1 'polypeptide(L)'
;MPAPAIAIESISKVYRIGAKEEVPDTLTGAVAGAIRYPWRNLVRLRQLTSFRDDDRGDDVLWALKNVSFDVKEGEVVGIIGRNGAGKSTLLKILSRITEPTSGRAMIRGRVSSLLEVGTGFHPELTGRENIYMNGTILGMTKREIDRKFDEIVEFSGVEKFLDTPTKRYSSGMQVRLAFAVAANLEPEILIIDEVLAVGDAEFQKRCLGKMQDVARSGRTVLFVSHNMASVLNLCSRALVMHNGSLSFDGRPDEAIESHTAVSTGNRASITSMSDCREAWCRPSIQSARIIDSGGRYHQVPLGGGIEVEMEFSNPEVPLRSPVMGLVFSHITKGVVAGVNTRMTGFSANAKPRASGKFSCRIPKLPFLQGAYEVDVWLGDGATNIDVLKGYLSFEIAGTDYYGSGKLPIPHMGTVMLDATWRLEPDVTCALFED
;
A
#
# COMPACT_ATOMS: atom_id res chain seq x y z
N MET A 1 28.83 17.51 -5.53
CA MET A 1 27.69 16.83 -4.87
C MET A 1 28.18 15.46 -4.42
N PRO A 2 27.79 14.96 -3.22
CA PRO A 2 28.13 13.60 -2.81
C PRO A 2 27.56 12.59 -3.80
N ALA A 3 28.28 11.50 -4.03
CA ALA A 3 27.91 10.51 -4.99
C ALA A 3 26.73 9.66 -4.44
N PRO A 4 25.75 9.26 -5.27
CA PRO A 4 24.55 8.56 -4.78
C PRO A 4 24.90 7.18 -4.20
N ALA A 5 24.11 6.73 -3.22
CA ALA A 5 24.21 5.39 -2.62
C ALA A 5 23.71 4.32 -3.61
N ILE A 6 22.65 4.64 -4.36
CA ILE A 6 22.11 3.81 -5.44
C ILE A 6 21.96 4.69 -6.68
N ALA A 7 22.52 4.26 -7.82
CA ALA A 7 22.30 4.89 -9.11
C ALA A 7 21.80 3.83 -10.11
N ILE A 8 20.63 4.08 -10.69
CA ILE A 8 19.98 3.18 -11.64
C ILE A 8 19.94 3.87 -12.99
N GLU A 9 20.50 3.21 -14.01
CA GLU A 9 20.61 3.73 -15.35
C GLU A 9 19.94 2.77 -16.34
N SER A 10 18.80 3.21 -16.87
CA SER A 10 18.06 2.57 -17.97
C SER A 10 17.76 1.09 -17.76
N ILE A 11 17.45 0.68 -16.53
CA ILE A 11 17.17 -0.72 -16.22
C ILE A 11 15.90 -1.18 -16.90
N SER A 12 16.02 -2.25 -17.67
CA SER A 12 14.89 -2.99 -18.20
C SER A 12 14.98 -4.46 -17.82
N LYS A 13 13.82 -5.09 -17.61
CA LYS A 13 13.73 -6.51 -17.28
C LYS A 13 12.53 -7.11 -17.98
N VAL A 14 12.79 -8.17 -18.70
CA VAL A 14 11.79 -8.94 -19.42
C VAL A 14 11.81 -10.40 -18.96
N TYR A 15 10.64 -10.98 -18.83
CA TYR A 15 10.43 -12.40 -18.54
C TYR A 15 9.72 -13.04 -19.73
N ARG A 16 10.02 -14.30 -20.02
CA ARG A 16 9.21 -15.10 -20.95
C ARG A 16 8.18 -15.89 -20.16
N ILE A 17 6.90 -15.75 -20.50
CA ILE A 17 5.80 -16.52 -19.94
C ILE A 17 5.57 -17.71 -20.87
N GLY A 18 5.71 -18.93 -20.36
CA GLY A 18 5.29 -20.13 -21.07
C GLY A 18 6.22 -20.60 -22.20
N ALA A 19 7.21 -21.42 -21.86
CA ALA A 19 7.60 -22.50 -22.77
C ALA A 19 7.04 -23.79 -22.15
N LYS A 20 5.86 -24.24 -22.59
CA LYS A 20 5.45 -25.63 -22.35
C LYS A 20 6.57 -26.51 -22.88
N GLU A 21 7.22 -27.29 -22.01
CA GLU A 21 8.06 -28.39 -22.47
C GLU A 21 7.13 -29.38 -23.18
N GLU A 22 7.09 -29.30 -24.52
CA GLU A 22 6.55 -30.40 -25.33
C GLU A 22 7.50 -31.59 -25.16
N VAL A 23 7.21 -32.42 -24.16
CA VAL A 23 7.82 -33.75 -24.03
C VAL A 23 7.28 -34.58 -25.20
N PRO A 24 8.13 -35.09 -26.12
CA PRO A 24 7.62 -35.85 -27.25
C PRO A 24 7.07 -37.21 -26.80
N ASP A 25 5.79 -37.47 -27.05
CA ASP A 25 5.08 -38.70 -26.66
C ASP A 25 5.50 -39.98 -27.43
N THR A 26 6.58 -39.95 -28.22
CA THR A 26 6.99 -41.12 -29.04
C THR A 26 8.49 -41.40 -29.02
N LEU A 27 8.84 -42.68 -28.84
CA LEU A 27 10.22 -43.20 -28.84
C LEU A 27 10.98 -42.89 -30.14
N THR A 28 10.29 -42.85 -31.27
CA THR A 28 10.84 -42.42 -32.58
C THR A 28 11.10 -40.91 -32.64
N GLY A 29 10.31 -40.10 -31.94
CA GLY A 29 10.52 -38.65 -31.80
C GLY A 29 11.74 -38.28 -30.95
N ALA A 30 12.05 -39.09 -29.92
CA ALA A 30 13.22 -38.90 -29.07
C ALA A 30 14.56 -39.12 -29.80
N VAL A 31 14.63 -40.12 -30.69
CA VAL A 31 15.86 -40.45 -31.45
C VAL A 31 16.12 -39.44 -32.57
N ALA A 32 15.08 -39.03 -33.30
CA ALA A 32 15.18 -37.95 -34.29
C ALA A 32 15.50 -36.58 -33.63
N GLY A 33 15.02 -36.37 -32.41
CA GLY A 33 15.34 -35.23 -31.57
C GLY A 33 16.81 -35.19 -31.16
N ALA A 34 17.41 -36.32 -30.77
CA ALA A 34 18.78 -36.42 -30.27
C ALA A 34 19.86 -35.94 -31.26
N ILE A 35 19.65 -36.16 -32.57
CA ILE A 35 20.62 -35.78 -33.62
C ILE A 35 20.55 -34.27 -33.94
N ARG A 36 19.38 -33.63 -33.76
CA ARG A 36 19.19 -32.18 -33.91
C ARG A 36 19.31 -31.40 -32.60
N TYR A 37 19.37 -32.09 -31.47
CA TYR A 37 19.34 -31.54 -30.11
C TYR A 37 20.48 -30.55 -29.82
N PRO A 38 21.77 -30.84 -30.11
CA PRO A 38 22.83 -29.92 -29.72
C PRO A 38 22.73 -28.57 -30.44
N TRP A 39 22.37 -28.56 -31.73
CA TRP A 39 22.26 -27.30 -32.49
C TRP A 39 20.99 -26.52 -32.20
N ARG A 40 19.82 -27.18 -32.08
CA ARG A 40 18.56 -26.50 -31.71
C ARG A 40 18.60 -25.98 -30.27
N ASN A 41 19.21 -26.73 -29.34
CA ASN A 41 19.32 -26.30 -27.94
C ASN A 41 20.32 -25.13 -27.80
N LEU A 42 21.42 -25.10 -28.56
CA LEU A 42 22.35 -23.95 -28.57
C LEU A 42 21.69 -22.68 -29.13
N VAL A 43 20.94 -22.81 -30.22
CA VAL A 43 20.20 -21.67 -30.83
C VAL A 43 19.08 -21.21 -29.92
N ARG A 44 18.38 -22.13 -29.23
CA ARG A 44 17.30 -21.82 -28.26
C ARG A 44 17.84 -21.19 -26.97
N LEU A 45 18.99 -21.65 -26.46
CA LEU A 45 19.72 -21.01 -25.34
C LEU A 45 20.21 -19.62 -25.73
N ARG A 46 20.73 -19.43 -26.95
CA ARG A 46 21.06 -18.10 -27.48
C ARG A 46 19.82 -17.22 -27.62
N GLN A 47 18.69 -17.75 -28.07
CA GLN A 47 17.43 -17.02 -28.14
C GLN A 47 16.81 -16.70 -26.77
N LEU A 48 17.12 -17.45 -25.71
CA LEU A 48 16.72 -17.15 -24.33
C LEU A 48 17.60 -16.07 -23.66
N THR A 49 18.80 -15.84 -24.21
CA THR A 49 19.79 -14.90 -23.68
C THR A 49 19.92 -13.62 -24.52
N SER A 50 19.55 -13.65 -25.81
CA SER A 50 19.51 -12.47 -26.67
C SER A 50 18.08 -11.90 -26.74
N PHE A 51 17.83 -10.81 -26.03
CA PHE A 51 16.62 -10.02 -26.19
C PHE A 51 16.87 -8.95 -27.26
N ARG A 52 16.10 -8.98 -28.36
CA ARG A 52 16.02 -7.88 -29.34
C ARG A 52 14.76 -7.08 -29.06
N ASP A 53 14.80 -5.76 -29.27
CA ASP A 53 13.70 -4.80 -29.02
C ASP A 53 12.40 -5.09 -29.80
N ASP A 54 12.39 -6.06 -30.73
CA ASP A 54 11.30 -6.33 -31.66
C ASP A 54 10.51 -7.64 -31.39
N ASP A 55 10.80 -8.35 -30.28
CA ASP A 55 10.05 -9.56 -29.89
C ASP A 55 8.67 -9.18 -29.28
N ARG A 56 7.70 -8.85 -30.15
CA ARG A 56 6.27 -8.67 -29.83
C ARG A 56 5.51 -10.00 -29.80
N GLY A 57 6.07 -11.04 -29.18
CA GLY A 57 5.37 -12.30 -28.98
C GLY A 57 4.47 -12.26 -27.73
N ASP A 58 3.33 -12.95 -27.77
CA ASP A 58 2.39 -13.09 -26.64
C ASP A 58 3.04 -13.73 -25.38
N ASP A 59 4.24 -14.30 -25.52
CA ASP A 59 5.00 -14.98 -24.46
C ASP A 59 5.98 -14.05 -23.73
N VAL A 60 5.95 -12.73 -23.92
CA VAL A 60 6.96 -11.80 -23.39
C VAL A 60 6.34 -10.75 -22.43
N LEU A 61 6.73 -10.80 -21.16
CA LEU A 61 6.32 -9.86 -20.13
C LEU A 61 7.44 -8.89 -19.76
N TRP A 62 7.25 -7.61 -20.11
CA TRP A 62 8.12 -6.53 -19.66
C TRP A 62 7.77 -6.10 -18.24
N ALA A 63 8.57 -6.55 -17.27
CA ALA A 63 8.40 -6.18 -15.87
C ALA A 63 9.01 -4.81 -15.54
N LEU A 64 10.09 -4.42 -16.21
CA LEU A 64 10.70 -3.09 -16.12
C LEU A 64 11.10 -2.58 -17.52
N LYS A 65 10.89 -1.29 -17.77
CA LYS A 65 11.15 -0.61 -19.04
C LYS A 65 11.89 0.70 -18.78
N ASN A 66 13.18 0.72 -19.08
CA ASN A 66 14.04 1.91 -19.05
C ASN A 66 13.91 2.77 -17.78
N VAL A 67 13.95 2.12 -16.60
CA VAL A 67 13.85 2.80 -15.31
C VAL A 67 15.20 3.45 -14.96
N SER A 68 15.19 4.74 -14.62
CA SER A 68 16.38 5.48 -14.19
C SER A 68 16.05 6.41 -13.02
N PHE A 69 16.82 6.33 -11.94
CA PHE A 69 16.76 7.24 -10.79
C PHE A 69 17.98 7.05 -9.89
N ASP A 70 18.23 8.01 -9.00
CA ASP A 70 19.27 7.94 -7.97
C ASP A 70 18.70 8.14 -6.56
N VAL A 71 19.35 7.50 -5.59
CA VAL A 71 19.05 7.59 -4.15
C VAL A 71 20.31 8.05 -3.44
N LYS A 72 20.19 9.13 -2.68
CA LYS A 72 21.29 9.71 -1.91
C LYS A 72 21.53 8.92 -0.62
N GLU A 73 22.74 9.03 -0.08
CA GLU A 73 23.06 8.44 1.21
C GLU A 73 22.21 9.06 2.32
N GLY A 74 21.61 8.21 3.16
CA GLY A 74 20.71 8.64 4.23
C GLY A 74 19.31 9.05 3.78
N GLU A 75 18.99 8.91 2.49
CA GLU A 75 17.67 9.20 1.96
C GLU A 75 16.71 8.03 2.18
N VAL A 76 15.48 8.33 2.59
CA VAL A 76 14.39 7.36 2.72
C VAL A 76 13.42 7.58 1.57
N VAL A 77 13.42 6.66 0.61
CA VAL A 77 12.64 6.76 -0.64
C VAL A 77 11.53 5.70 -0.65
N GLY A 78 10.30 6.17 -0.82
CA GLY A 78 9.13 5.31 -1.02
C GLY A 78 9.00 4.85 -2.47
N ILE A 79 8.63 3.60 -2.71
CA ILE A 79 8.26 3.12 -4.06
C ILE A 79 6.80 2.65 -4.00
N ILE A 80 5.93 3.38 -4.69
CA ILE A 80 4.49 3.11 -4.76
C ILE A 80 4.06 2.74 -6.18
N GLY A 81 2.95 2.04 -6.32
CA GLY A 81 2.45 1.57 -7.61
C GLY A 81 1.53 0.36 -7.46
N ARG A 82 0.76 0.06 -8.50
CA ARG A 82 -0.18 -1.09 -8.49
C ARG A 82 0.55 -2.43 -8.42
N ASN A 83 -0.20 -3.50 -8.13
CA ASN A 83 0.29 -4.86 -8.32
C ASN A 83 0.64 -5.07 -9.80
N GLY A 84 1.77 -5.73 -10.05
CA GLY A 84 2.30 -5.88 -11.42
C GLY A 84 3.02 -4.65 -12.00
N ALA A 85 3.17 -3.55 -11.25
CA ALA A 85 3.87 -2.35 -11.75
C ALA A 85 5.40 -2.50 -11.88
N GLY A 86 5.98 -3.61 -11.42
CA GLY A 86 7.42 -3.89 -11.49
C GLY A 86 8.21 -3.70 -10.19
N LYS A 87 7.56 -3.26 -9.09
CA LYS A 87 8.21 -2.97 -7.78
C LYS A 87 9.07 -4.13 -7.27
N SER A 88 8.50 -5.32 -7.12
CA SER A 88 9.24 -6.49 -6.63
C SER A 88 10.35 -6.94 -7.58
N THR A 89 10.19 -6.75 -8.89
CA THR A 89 11.26 -7.01 -9.87
C THR A 89 12.41 -6.02 -9.71
N LEU A 90 12.12 -4.73 -9.52
CA LEU A 90 13.11 -3.70 -9.24
C LEU A 90 13.87 -4.04 -7.95
N LEU A 91 13.16 -4.38 -6.87
CA LEU A 91 13.80 -4.76 -5.62
C LEU A 91 14.70 -5.99 -5.77
N LYS A 92 14.28 -7.03 -6.51
CA LYS A 92 15.11 -8.22 -6.80
C LYS A 92 16.41 -7.88 -7.54
N ILE A 93 16.38 -6.87 -8.40
CA ILE A 93 17.60 -6.40 -9.09
C ILE A 93 18.49 -5.64 -8.11
N LEU A 94 17.92 -4.77 -7.28
CA LEU A 94 18.68 -4.00 -6.29
C LEU A 94 19.25 -4.86 -5.16
N SER A 95 18.58 -5.95 -4.79
CA SER A 95 19.09 -6.97 -3.87
C SER A 95 20.03 -7.98 -4.52
N ARG A 96 20.32 -7.83 -5.82
CA ARG A 96 21.20 -8.71 -6.62
C ARG A 96 20.73 -10.17 -6.71
N ILE A 97 19.44 -10.41 -6.52
CA ILE A 97 18.80 -11.73 -6.70
C ILE A 97 18.67 -12.06 -8.19
N THR A 98 18.47 -11.05 -9.04
CA THR A 98 18.29 -11.24 -10.49
C THR A 98 18.97 -10.11 -11.25
N GLU A 99 19.66 -10.45 -12.35
CA GLU A 99 20.29 -9.46 -13.21
C GLU A 99 19.26 -8.73 -14.10
N PRO A 100 19.47 -7.43 -14.40
CA PRO A 100 18.66 -6.73 -15.39
C PRO A 100 18.88 -7.34 -16.79
N THR A 101 17.91 -7.19 -17.70
CA THR A 101 18.08 -7.56 -19.10
C THR A 101 18.94 -6.55 -19.85
N SER A 102 18.76 -5.27 -19.54
CA SER A 102 19.57 -4.16 -20.06
C SER A 102 19.65 -3.05 -19.01
N GLY A 103 20.61 -2.14 -19.17
CA GLY A 103 20.92 -1.09 -18.19
C GLY A 103 21.81 -1.60 -17.05
N ARG A 104 22.00 -0.76 -16.02
CA ARG A 104 22.85 -1.10 -14.87
C ARG A 104 22.37 -0.44 -13.57
N ALA A 105 22.61 -1.12 -12.45
CA ALA A 105 22.49 -0.57 -11.10
C ALA A 105 23.87 -0.47 -10.47
N MET A 106 24.27 0.72 -10.03
CA MET A 106 25.46 0.93 -9.20
C MET A 106 25.03 1.11 -7.74
N ILE A 107 25.57 0.30 -6.85
CA ILE A 107 25.21 0.30 -5.43
C ILE A 107 26.47 0.41 -4.58
N ARG A 108 26.52 1.42 -3.70
CA ARG A 108 27.63 1.70 -2.79
C ARG A 108 27.24 1.41 -1.35
N GLY A 109 27.68 0.28 -0.82
CA GLY A 109 27.38 -0.19 0.53
C GLY A 109 26.86 -1.63 0.54
N ARG A 110 26.67 -2.20 1.73
CA ARG A 110 25.99 -3.48 1.92
C ARG A 110 24.49 -3.24 1.81
N VAL A 111 23.86 -3.98 0.90
CA VAL A 111 22.41 -4.01 0.76
C VAL A 111 21.88 -5.15 1.60
N SER A 112 20.91 -4.87 2.45
CA SER A 112 20.09 -5.91 3.06
C SER A 112 18.63 -5.71 2.68
N SER A 113 17.89 -6.80 2.58
CA SER A 113 16.49 -6.79 2.19
C SER A 113 15.62 -7.61 3.14
N LEU A 114 14.51 -7.02 3.60
CA LEU A 114 13.48 -7.71 4.35
C LEU A 114 12.54 -8.54 3.45
N LEU A 115 12.86 -8.72 2.18
CA LEU A 115 12.11 -9.57 1.24
C LEU A 115 12.10 -11.06 1.65
N GLU A 116 13.10 -11.48 2.44
CA GLU A 116 13.39 -12.89 2.68
C GLU A 116 13.35 -13.24 4.18
N VAL A 117 12.57 -12.50 4.98
CA VAL A 117 12.44 -12.74 6.42
C VAL A 117 12.00 -14.19 6.68
N GLY A 118 12.85 -14.95 7.36
CA GLY A 118 12.64 -16.36 7.71
C GLY A 118 13.33 -17.37 6.80
N THR A 119 13.90 -16.93 5.66
CA THR A 119 14.75 -17.80 4.84
C THR A 119 16.04 -18.14 5.58
N GLY A 120 16.51 -19.39 5.45
CA GLY A 120 17.74 -19.84 6.13
C GLY A 120 17.57 -20.23 7.60
N PHE A 121 16.36 -20.28 8.14
CA PHE A 121 16.11 -20.96 9.41
C PHE A 121 16.22 -22.48 9.23
N HIS A 122 16.93 -23.13 10.14
CA HIS A 122 17.06 -24.58 10.18
C HIS A 122 16.18 -25.18 11.29
N PRO A 123 15.22 -26.06 10.96
CA PRO A 123 14.20 -26.55 11.89
C PRO A 123 14.76 -27.36 13.07
N GLU A 124 15.91 -28.03 12.87
CA GLU A 124 16.59 -28.81 13.92
C GLU A 124 17.45 -27.94 14.85
N LEU A 125 17.78 -26.71 14.46
CA LEU A 125 18.56 -25.81 15.30
C LEU A 125 17.67 -25.06 16.29
N THR A 126 18.23 -24.73 17.44
CA THR A 126 17.59 -23.89 18.47
C THR A 126 17.34 -22.47 17.95
N GLY A 127 16.48 -21.70 18.63
CA GLY A 127 16.30 -20.28 18.35
C GLY A 127 17.62 -19.52 18.40
N ARG A 128 18.46 -19.79 19.40
CA ARG A 128 19.80 -19.21 19.54
C ARG A 128 20.67 -19.45 18.32
N GLU A 129 20.81 -20.71 17.91
CA GLU A 129 21.63 -21.07 16.74
C GLU A 129 21.08 -20.47 15.45
N ASN A 130 19.76 -20.40 15.32
CA ASN A 130 19.11 -19.74 14.18
C ASN A 130 19.36 -18.24 14.15
N ILE A 131 19.47 -17.53 15.28
CA ILE A 131 19.88 -16.12 15.31
C ILE A 131 21.27 -15.96 14.66
N TYR A 132 22.23 -16.82 15.03
CA TYR A 132 23.58 -16.76 14.46
C TYR A 132 23.60 -17.13 12.97
N MET A 133 22.92 -18.21 12.60
CA MET A 133 22.87 -18.69 11.21
C MET A 133 22.18 -17.67 10.31
N ASN A 134 20.97 -17.22 10.66
CA ASN A 134 20.20 -16.26 9.88
C ASN A 134 20.87 -14.88 9.85
N GLY A 135 21.40 -14.40 10.98
CA GLY A 135 22.16 -13.15 11.02
C GLY A 135 23.35 -13.18 10.08
N THR A 136 24.09 -14.29 10.04
CA THR A 136 25.23 -14.46 9.11
C THR A 136 24.78 -14.50 7.65
N ILE A 137 23.69 -15.22 7.33
CA ILE A 137 23.11 -15.26 5.97
C ILE A 137 22.69 -13.87 5.51
N LEU A 138 22.12 -13.06 6.40
CA LEU A 138 21.71 -11.68 6.11
C LEU A 138 22.89 -10.69 6.06
N GLY A 139 24.12 -11.13 6.34
CA GLY A 139 25.34 -10.34 6.20
C GLY A 139 25.89 -9.73 7.50
N MET A 140 25.42 -10.16 8.66
CA MET A 140 26.00 -9.79 9.96
C MET A 140 27.27 -10.59 10.23
N THR A 141 28.29 -9.92 10.73
CA THR A 141 29.45 -10.56 11.34
C THR A 141 29.06 -11.12 12.71
N LYS A 142 29.76 -12.19 13.16
CA LYS A 142 29.53 -12.76 14.50
C LYS A 142 29.57 -11.70 15.61
N ARG A 143 30.48 -10.73 15.53
CA ARG A 143 30.60 -9.63 16.50
C ARG A 143 29.40 -8.68 16.50
N GLU A 144 28.80 -8.42 15.34
CA GLU A 144 27.55 -7.64 15.25
C GLU A 144 26.40 -8.42 15.89
N ILE A 145 26.32 -9.73 15.64
CA ILE A 145 25.31 -10.61 16.25
C ILE A 145 25.48 -10.66 17.77
N ASP A 146 26.69 -10.88 18.27
CA ASP A 146 26.98 -10.93 19.71
C ASP A 146 26.53 -9.64 20.42
N ARG A 147 26.77 -8.48 19.80
CA ARG A 147 26.39 -7.16 20.35
C ARG A 147 24.87 -6.94 20.35
N LYS A 148 24.17 -7.49 19.37
CA LYS A 148 22.72 -7.32 19.17
C LYS A 148 21.89 -8.47 19.74
N PHE A 149 22.54 -9.49 20.29
CA PHE A 149 21.89 -10.74 20.66
C PHE A 149 20.73 -10.53 21.63
N ASP A 150 20.98 -9.81 22.74
CA ASP A 150 19.96 -9.57 23.76
C ASP A 150 18.82 -8.70 23.22
N GLU A 151 19.13 -7.68 22.40
CA GLU A 151 18.14 -6.83 21.73
C GLU A 151 17.24 -7.65 20.77
N ILE A 152 17.82 -8.60 20.02
CA ILE A 152 17.09 -9.52 19.15
C ILE A 152 16.15 -10.42 19.98
N VAL A 153 16.65 -10.98 21.07
CA VAL A 153 15.87 -11.87 21.94
C VAL A 153 14.70 -11.12 22.57
N GLU A 154 14.95 -9.93 23.15
CA GLU A 154 13.91 -9.10 23.76
C GLU A 154 12.86 -8.63 22.73
N PHE A 155 13.31 -8.22 21.55
CA PHE A 155 12.41 -7.77 20.48
C PHE A 155 11.50 -8.91 20.00
N SER A 156 12.05 -10.11 19.83
CA SER A 156 11.32 -11.29 19.37
C SER A 156 10.26 -11.81 20.36
N GLY A 157 10.46 -11.56 21.66
CA GLY A 157 9.61 -12.09 22.73
C GLY A 157 9.65 -13.62 22.88
N VAL A 158 10.68 -14.30 22.34
CA VAL A 158 10.82 -15.78 22.42
C VAL A 158 11.85 -16.26 23.44
N GLU A 159 12.30 -15.41 24.36
CA GLU A 159 13.36 -15.69 25.34
C GLU A 159 13.23 -17.06 26.04
N LYS A 160 12.03 -17.39 26.53
CA LYS A 160 11.76 -18.68 27.22
C LYS A 160 11.94 -19.92 26.33
N PHE A 161 11.91 -19.76 25.01
CA PHE A 161 11.99 -20.85 24.02
C PHE A 161 13.31 -20.85 23.26
N LEU A 162 14.23 -19.94 23.60
CA LEU A 162 15.44 -19.67 22.81
C LEU A 162 16.32 -20.90 22.58
N ASP A 163 16.40 -21.79 23.56
CA ASP A 163 17.17 -23.05 23.48
C ASP A 163 16.31 -24.25 23.03
N THR A 164 15.11 -23.99 22.49
CA THR A 164 14.23 -25.01 21.90
C THR A 164 14.41 -25.06 20.37
N PRO A 165 14.46 -26.24 19.73
CA PRO A 165 14.50 -26.36 18.28
C PRO A 165 13.33 -25.64 17.59
N THR A 166 13.61 -24.90 16.52
CA THR A 166 12.61 -24.04 15.86
C THR A 166 11.48 -24.82 15.19
N LYS A 167 11.63 -26.13 14.91
CA LYS A 167 10.51 -27.00 14.51
C LYS A 167 9.38 -27.12 15.55
N ARG A 168 9.67 -26.77 16.82
CA ARG A 168 8.68 -26.74 17.92
C ARG A 168 8.06 -25.35 18.11
N TYR A 169 8.53 -24.34 17.38
CA TYR A 169 7.97 -22.99 17.46
C TYR A 169 6.61 -22.96 16.77
N SER A 170 5.70 -22.10 17.25
CA SER A 170 4.55 -21.72 16.43
C SER A 170 5.03 -20.91 15.23
N SER A 171 4.22 -20.84 14.17
CA SER A 171 4.49 -20.01 12.99
C SER A 171 4.75 -18.54 13.39
N GLY A 172 3.99 -18.01 14.34
CA GLY A 172 4.19 -16.65 14.87
C GLY A 172 5.49 -16.47 15.63
N MET A 173 5.99 -17.48 16.35
CA MET A 173 7.30 -17.40 17.01
C MET A 173 8.45 -17.40 15.99
N GLN A 174 8.37 -18.25 14.96
CA GLN A 174 9.37 -18.29 13.90
C GLN A 174 9.48 -16.95 13.18
N VAL A 175 8.34 -16.38 12.77
CA VAL A 175 8.31 -15.08 12.10
C VAL A 175 8.85 -13.98 13.01
N ARG A 176 8.40 -13.92 14.27
CA ARG A 176 8.88 -12.89 15.21
C ARG A 176 10.39 -12.95 15.39
N LEU A 177 10.96 -14.14 15.53
CA LEU A 177 12.41 -14.30 15.66
C LEU A 177 13.15 -13.91 14.37
N ALA A 178 12.67 -14.35 13.21
CA ALA A 178 13.26 -14.00 11.93
C ALA A 178 13.23 -12.47 11.70
N PHE A 179 12.11 -11.83 12.01
CA PHE A 179 11.97 -10.40 11.90
C PHE A 179 12.84 -9.66 12.92
N ALA A 180 12.95 -10.16 14.15
CA ALA A 180 13.80 -9.57 15.19
C ALA A 180 15.28 -9.55 14.79
N VAL A 181 15.77 -10.63 14.18
CA VAL A 181 17.11 -10.66 13.58
C VAL A 181 17.17 -9.58 12.50
N ALA A 182 16.24 -9.62 11.55
CA ALA A 182 16.24 -8.75 10.38
C ALA A 182 16.17 -7.24 10.73
N ALA A 183 15.39 -6.86 11.73
CA ALA A 183 15.19 -5.49 12.19
C ALA A 183 16.40 -4.93 12.98
N ASN A 184 17.29 -5.79 13.45
CA ASN A 184 18.53 -5.41 14.13
C ASN A 184 19.76 -5.45 13.22
N LEU A 185 19.56 -5.64 11.91
CA LEU A 185 20.63 -5.41 10.95
C LEU A 185 21.00 -3.93 10.88
N GLU A 186 22.30 -3.68 10.64
CA GLU A 186 22.88 -2.35 10.49
C GLU A 186 23.55 -2.19 9.11
N PRO A 187 22.80 -2.34 7.99
CA PRO A 187 23.35 -2.15 6.66
C PRO A 187 23.38 -0.65 6.30
N GLU A 188 24.22 -0.29 5.33
CA GLU A 188 24.23 1.06 4.76
C GLU A 188 22.97 1.33 3.91
N ILE A 189 22.43 0.28 3.27
CA ILE A 189 21.23 0.33 2.44
C ILE A 189 20.25 -0.77 2.88
N LEU A 190 19.04 -0.36 3.27
CA LEU A 190 17.96 -1.27 3.66
C LEU A 190 16.80 -1.22 2.66
N ILE A 191 16.42 -2.38 2.15
CA ILE A 191 15.23 -2.56 1.30
C ILE A 191 14.13 -3.19 2.15
N ILE A 192 12.99 -2.52 2.23
CA ILE A 192 11.82 -2.97 2.97
C ILE A 192 10.70 -3.22 1.97
N ASP A 193 10.19 -4.45 1.93
CA ASP A 193 8.95 -4.78 1.23
C ASP A 193 7.83 -4.99 2.23
N GLU A 194 6.60 -4.81 1.76
CA GLU A 194 5.29 -4.74 2.44
C GLU A 194 4.95 -5.84 3.46
N VAL A 195 5.84 -6.81 3.66
CA VAL A 195 5.77 -7.97 4.57
C VAL A 195 5.74 -7.58 6.06
N LEU A 196 5.53 -6.31 6.38
CA LEU A 196 5.43 -5.82 7.76
C LEU A 196 4.12 -6.22 8.44
N ALA A 197 3.19 -6.79 7.67
CA ALA A 197 1.90 -7.25 8.16
C ALA A 197 1.93 -8.64 8.83
N VAL A 198 3.10 -9.23 9.11
CA VAL A 198 3.18 -10.55 9.76
C VAL A 198 3.43 -10.40 11.27
N GLY A 199 2.55 -10.99 12.08
CA GLY A 199 2.58 -10.92 13.55
C GLY A 199 1.26 -10.38 14.13
N ASP A 200 1.19 -10.30 15.45
CA ASP A 200 0.09 -9.63 16.15
C ASP A 200 0.22 -8.09 16.09
N ALA A 201 -0.85 -7.37 16.42
CA ALA A 201 -0.90 -5.91 16.34
C ALA A 201 0.14 -5.22 17.24
N GLU A 202 0.50 -5.83 18.36
CA GLU A 202 1.52 -5.31 19.27
C GLU A 202 2.92 -5.42 18.64
N PHE A 203 3.23 -6.57 18.05
CA PHE A 203 4.47 -6.80 17.33
C PHE A 203 4.59 -5.89 16.10
N GLN A 204 3.51 -5.72 15.32
CA GLN A 204 3.49 -4.78 14.19
C GLN A 204 3.81 -3.35 14.63
N LYS A 205 3.26 -2.90 15.76
CA LYS A 205 3.58 -1.57 16.33
C LYS A 205 5.06 -1.45 16.71
N ARG A 206 5.64 -2.49 17.34
CA ARG A 206 7.09 -2.56 17.63
C ARG A 206 7.93 -2.49 16.34
N CYS A 207 7.51 -3.19 15.29
CA CYS A 207 8.19 -3.18 13.98
C CYS A 207 8.19 -1.78 13.35
N LEU A 208 7.04 -1.11 13.35
CA LEU A 208 6.91 0.25 12.82
C LEU A 208 7.77 1.25 13.61
N GLY A 209 7.83 1.12 14.94
CA GLY A 209 8.71 1.94 15.78
C GLY A 209 10.19 1.77 15.40
N LYS A 210 10.66 0.52 15.32
CA LYS A 210 12.04 0.21 14.93
C LYS A 210 12.39 0.75 13.54
N MET A 211 11.44 0.74 12.60
CA MET A 211 11.64 1.32 11.27
C MET A 211 11.74 2.84 11.27
N GLN A 212 10.98 3.52 12.12
CA GLN A 212 11.13 4.96 12.31
C GLN A 212 12.52 5.29 12.84
N ASP A 213 13.04 4.48 13.78
CA ASP A 213 14.40 4.65 14.29
C ASP A 213 15.45 4.43 13.20
N VAL A 214 15.28 3.40 12.38
CA VAL A 214 16.15 3.12 11.22
C VAL A 214 16.11 4.27 10.22
N ALA A 215 14.94 4.78 9.87
CA ALA A 215 14.76 5.91 8.98
C ALA A 215 15.42 7.20 9.53
N ARG A 216 15.42 7.41 10.85
CA ARG A 216 16.06 8.56 11.52
C ARG A 216 17.56 8.41 11.73
N SER A 217 18.09 7.19 11.66
CA SER A 217 19.51 6.90 11.93
C SER A 217 20.48 7.32 10.82
N GLY A 218 19.99 7.98 9.76
CA GLY A 218 20.79 8.42 8.63
C GLY A 218 21.15 7.30 7.65
N ARG A 219 20.44 6.18 7.70
CA ARG A 219 20.60 5.05 6.76
C ARG A 219 19.81 5.29 5.48
N THR A 220 20.31 4.74 4.38
CA THR A 220 19.59 4.78 3.10
C THR A 220 18.51 3.71 3.11
N VAL A 221 17.26 4.07 2.86
CA VAL A 221 16.12 3.14 2.94
C VAL A 221 15.28 3.20 1.67
N LEU A 222 15.04 2.05 1.05
CA LEU A 222 14.04 1.87 0.01
C LEU A 222 12.81 1.20 0.61
N PHE A 223 11.71 1.94 0.70
CA PHE A 223 10.48 1.49 1.34
C PHE A 223 9.39 1.22 0.30
N VAL A 224 8.98 -0.04 0.13
CA VAL A 224 7.91 -0.42 -0.79
C VAL A 224 6.65 -0.71 0.00
N SER A 225 5.59 0.04 -0.29
CA SER A 225 4.34 -0.10 0.44
C SER A 225 3.13 0.38 -0.37
N HIS A 226 2.03 -0.35 -0.28
CA HIS A 226 0.69 0.14 -0.61
C HIS A 226 0.07 1.05 0.47
N ASN A 227 0.67 1.16 1.66
CA ASN A 227 0.16 2.03 2.72
C ASN A 227 0.69 3.47 2.55
N MET A 228 -0.14 4.31 1.95
CA MET A 228 0.18 5.70 1.65
C MET A 228 0.48 6.54 2.91
N ALA A 229 -0.15 6.23 4.05
CA ALA A 229 0.11 6.92 5.31
C ALA A 229 1.52 6.59 5.85
N SER A 230 1.98 5.35 5.68
CA SER A 230 3.36 4.97 6.03
C SER A 230 4.37 5.66 5.11
N VAL A 231 4.08 5.76 3.82
CA VAL A 231 4.95 6.46 2.85
C VAL A 231 5.08 7.95 3.21
N LEU A 232 3.97 8.63 3.52
CA LEU A 232 3.96 10.04 3.96
C LEU A 232 4.76 10.28 5.23
N ASN A 233 4.66 9.38 6.21
CA ASN A 233 5.27 9.57 7.52
C ASN A 233 6.76 9.17 7.57
N LEU A 234 7.19 8.25 6.71
CA LEU A 234 8.53 7.66 6.76
C LEU A 234 9.47 8.18 5.67
N CYS A 235 8.95 8.53 4.49
CA CYS A 235 9.77 8.83 3.32
C CYS A 235 9.91 10.34 3.13
N SER A 236 11.09 10.78 2.69
CA SER A 236 11.34 12.16 2.28
C SER A 236 11.05 12.41 0.80
N ARG A 237 11.02 11.33 0.00
CA ARG A 237 10.80 11.31 -1.45
C ARG A 237 10.05 10.03 -1.81
N ALA A 238 9.23 10.06 -2.86
CA ALA A 238 8.53 8.87 -3.33
C ALA A 238 8.54 8.77 -4.87
N LEU A 239 8.62 7.52 -5.33
CA LEU A 239 8.66 7.11 -6.71
C LEU A 239 7.36 6.37 -7.06
N VAL A 240 6.71 6.74 -8.16
CA VAL A 240 5.52 6.05 -8.64
C VAL A 240 5.90 5.17 -9.83
N MET A 241 5.64 3.87 -9.70
CA MET A 241 5.82 2.90 -10.78
C MET A 241 4.49 2.58 -11.45
N HIS A 242 4.50 2.57 -12.79
CA HIS A 242 3.37 2.20 -13.61
C HIS A 242 3.82 1.36 -14.81
N ASN A 243 3.28 0.14 -14.95
CA ASN A 243 3.57 -0.79 -16.05
C ASN A 243 5.08 -0.95 -16.37
N GLY A 244 5.89 -1.09 -15.32
CA GLY A 244 7.34 -1.26 -15.41
C GLY A 244 8.15 0.01 -15.66
N SER A 245 7.51 1.17 -15.74
CA SER A 245 8.18 2.47 -15.95
C SER A 245 8.01 3.38 -14.73
N LEU A 246 8.94 4.32 -14.55
CA LEU A 246 8.82 5.37 -13.54
C LEU A 246 7.91 6.48 -14.07
N SER A 247 6.76 6.70 -13.44
CA SER A 247 5.79 7.72 -13.87
C SER A 247 5.92 9.03 -13.11
N PHE A 248 6.42 8.99 -11.88
CA PHE A 248 6.61 10.19 -11.05
C PHE A 248 7.76 9.98 -10.07
N ASP A 249 8.44 11.07 -9.75
CA ASP A 249 9.55 11.13 -8.81
C ASP A 249 9.57 12.51 -8.14
N GLY A 250 9.32 12.54 -6.82
CA GLY A 250 9.21 13.80 -6.11
C GLY A 250 8.79 13.63 -4.67
N ARG A 251 8.07 14.61 -4.14
CA ARG A 251 7.62 14.58 -2.74
C ARG A 251 6.53 13.52 -2.53
N PRO A 252 6.44 12.90 -1.34
CA PRO A 252 5.45 11.87 -1.06
C PRO A 252 3.99 12.28 -1.26
N ASP A 253 3.63 13.51 -0.90
CA ASP A 253 2.29 14.10 -1.10
C ASP A 253 1.91 14.12 -2.58
N GLU A 254 2.77 14.69 -3.43
CA GLU A 254 2.57 14.77 -4.88
C GLU A 254 2.58 13.39 -5.56
N ALA A 255 3.44 12.47 -5.10
CA ALA A 255 3.51 11.12 -5.62
C ALA A 255 2.21 10.35 -5.40
N ILE A 256 1.59 10.51 -4.22
CA ILE A 256 0.33 9.84 -3.89
C ILE A 256 -0.83 10.43 -4.70
N GLU A 257 -0.84 11.75 -4.91
CA GLU A 257 -1.80 12.40 -5.80
C GLU A 257 -1.66 11.88 -7.23
N SER A 258 -0.44 11.81 -7.76
CA SER A 258 -0.14 11.25 -9.09
C SER A 258 -0.59 9.79 -9.22
N HIS A 259 -0.29 8.96 -8.22
CA HIS A 259 -0.71 7.56 -8.17
C HIS A 259 -2.23 7.39 -8.19
N THR A 260 -2.94 8.26 -7.47
CA THR A 260 -4.40 8.31 -7.42
C THR A 260 -4.98 8.79 -8.75
N ALA A 261 -4.44 9.85 -9.35
CA ALA A 261 -4.90 10.40 -10.63
C ALA A 261 -4.81 9.37 -11.77
N VAL A 262 -3.70 8.62 -11.85
CA VAL A 262 -3.56 7.50 -12.80
C VAL A 262 -4.58 6.39 -12.53
N SER A 263 -4.96 6.20 -11.26
CA SER A 263 -5.98 5.22 -10.90
C SER A 263 -7.40 5.66 -11.27
N THR A 264 -7.68 6.96 -11.22
CA THR A 264 -8.98 7.57 -11.54
C THR A 264 -9.15 7.81 -13.04
N GLY A 265 -8.07 8.02 -13.80
CA GLY A 265 -8.10 8.20 -15.26
C GLY A 265 -8.69 7.03 -16.05
N ASN A 266 -8.81 5.85 -15.44
CA ASN A 266 -9.46 4.66 -16.03
C ASN A 266 -10.90 4.41 -15.53
N ARG A 267 -11.46 5.30 -14.68
CA ARG A 267 -12.85 5.20 -14.19
C ARG A 267 -13.81 6.16 -14.90
N ALA A 268 -13.31 7.00 -15.81
CA ALA A 268 -14.11 7.88 -16.67
C ALA A 268 -14.63 7.15 -17.92
N SER A 269 -15.22 5.98 -17.74
CA SER A 269 -16.11 5.37 -18.73
C SER A 269 -17.07 4.44 -18.01
N ILE A 270 -18.28 4.94 -17.77
CA ILE A 270 -19.44 4.15 -17.41
C ILE A 270 -19.70 3.16 -18.55
N THR A 271 -19.50 1.87 -18.32
CA THR A 271 -20.32 0.82 -18.95
C THR A 271 -20.37 -0.39 -18.03
N SER A 272 -21.59 -0.85 -17.76
CA SER A 272 -22.00 -1.98 -16.91
C SER A 272 -20.91 -2.96 -16.46
N MET A 273 -20.63 -3.01 -15.16
CA MET A 273 -19.99 -4.18 -14.53
C MET A 273 -21.10 -5.03 -13.92
N SER A 274 -21.62 -5.96 -14.72
CA SER A 274 -22.58 -6.99 -14.36
C SER A 274 -21.95 -8.31 -13.94
N ASP A 275 -20.62 -8.45 -13.89
CA ASP A 275 -20.00 -9.75 -13.66
C ASP A 275 -19.18 -9.80 -12.36
N CYS A 276 -19.41 -10.89 -11.62
CA CYS A 276 -18.86 -11.27 -10.30
C CYS A 276 -19.66 -10.83 -9.06
N ARG A 277 -20.96 -11.15 -9.00
CA ARG A 277 -21.64 -11.42 -7.73
C ARG A 277 -22.18 -12.86 -7.73
N GLU A 278 -21.39 -13.78 -7.21
CA GLU A 278 -21.91 -15.09 -6.82
C GLU A 278 -23.00 -14.91 -5.73
N ALA A 279 -24.12 -15.60 -5.92
CA ALA A 279 -25.30 -15.74 -5.05
C ALA A 279 -26.37 -14.61 -5.10
N TRP A 280 -27.36 -14.86 -5.96
CA TRP A 280 -28.63 -14.13 -6.15
C TRP A 280 -29.65 -14.24 -4.97
N CYS A 281 -29.20 -14.29 -3.71
CA CYS A 281 -30.09 -14.49 -2.55
C CYS A 281 -29.76 -13.61 -1.32
N ARG A 282 -29.09 -12.46 -1.49
CA ARG A 282 -28.76 -11.55 -0.37
C ARG A 282 -29.22 -10.11 -0.60
N PRO A 283 -29.65 -9.39 0.46
CA PRO A 283 -29.92 -7.96 0.38
C PRO A 283 -28.67 -7.24 -0.13
N SER A 284 -28.81 -6.41 -1.15
CA SER A 284 -27.67 -5.75 -1.79
C SER A 284 -27.96 -4.31 -2.17
N ILE A 285 -26.90 -3.51 -2.17
CA ILE A 285 -26.90 -2.16 -2.71
C ILE A 285 -26.89 -2.29 -4.23
N GLN A 286 -27.88 -1.66 -4.86
CA GLN A 286 -28.12 -1.67 -6.31
C GLN A 286 -27.45 -0.48 -6.99
N SER A 287 -27.59 0.70 -6.37
CA SER A 287 -26.97 1.92 -6.87
C SER A 287 -26.67 2.86 -5.71
N ALA A 288 -25.64 3.68 -5.87
CA ALA A 288 -25.41 4.84 -5.04
C ALA A 288 -24.86 5.96 -5.91
N ARG A 289 -25.25 7.21 -5.64
CA ARG A 289 -24.83 8.36 -6.43
C ARG A 289 -24.86 9.63 -5.59
N ILE A 290 -23.91 10.53 -5.86
CA ILE A 290 -23.91 11.87 -5.30
C ILE A 290 -24.68 12.77 -6.28
N ILE A 291 -25.74 13.44 -5.80
CA ILE A 291 -26.59 14.32 -6.62
C ILE A 291 -26.19 15.77 -6.42
N ASP A 292 -26.04 16.47 -7.55
CA ASP A 292 -25.94 17.93 -7.62
C ASP A 292 -27.22 18.54 -8.21
N SER A 293 -27.47 19.80 -7.86
CA SER A 293 -28.36 20.72 -8.58
C SER A 293 -28.08 20.83 -10.10
N GLY A 294 -26.88 20.46 -10.58
CA GLY A 294 -26.51 20.33 -12.00
C GLY A 294 -26.14 18.92 -12.47
N GLY A 295 -26.28 17.89 -11.64
CA GLY A 295 -26.21 16.48 -12.04
C GLY A 295 -24.85 15.76 -12.05
N ARG A 296 -23.71 16.39 -11.67
CA ARG A 296 -22.42 15.67 -11.47
C ARG A 296 -21.52 16.34 -10.41
N TYR A 297 -21.43 15.78 -9.20
CA TYR A 297 -20.39 16.16 -8.24
C TYR A 297 -19.07 15.45 -8.57
N HIS A 298 -18.13 16.19 -9.16
CA HIS A 298 -16.70 15.86 -9.06
C HIS A 298 -15.95 16.84 -8.15
N GLN A 299 -16.47 18.06 -8.00
CA GLN A 299 -15.89 19.08 -7.13
C GLN A 299 -16.95 19.70 -6.22
N VAL A 300 -16.68 19.68 -4.91
CA VAL A 300 -17.49 20.29 -3.86
C VAL A 300 -16.69 21.49 -3.33
N PRO A 301 -17.27 22.70 -3.23
CA PRO A 301 -16.57 23.82 -2.61
C PRO A 301 -16.32 23.54 -1.13
N LEU A 302 -15.30 24.15 -0.54
CA LEU A 302 -15.01 24.00 0.88
C LEU A 302 -16.17 24.55 1.71
N GLY A 303 -16.71 23.73 2.62
CA GLY A 303 -17.96 24.05 3.34
C GLY A 303 -19.25 23.84 2.53
N GLY A 304 -19.15 23.32 1.31
CA GLY A 304 -20.28 22.90 0.49
C GLY A 304 -21.00 21.67 1.06
N GLY A 305 -22.24 21.49 0.62
CA GLY A 305 -23.06 20.32 0.98
C GLY A 305 -23.10 19.28 -0.14
N ILE A 306 -23.41 18.05 0.23
CA ILE A 306 -23.66 16.95 -0.71
C ILE A 306 -24.97 16.25 -0.39
N GLU A 307 -25.57 15.62 -1.40
CA GLU A 307 -26.69 14.71 -1.22
C GLU A 307 -26.32 13.37 -1.84
N VAL A 308 -26.46 12.29 -1.07
CA VAL A 308 -26.13 10.94 -1.51
C VAL A 308 -27.42 10.12 -1.57
N GLU A 309 -27.78 9.69 -2.78
CA GLU A 309 -28.86 8.75 -3.01
C GLU A 309 -28.33 7.33 -3.07
N MET A 310 -29.03 6.41 -2.42
CA MET A 310 -28.69 5.00 -2.38
C MET A 310 -29.94 4.15 -2.55
N GLU A 311 -29.86 3.10 -3.36
CA GLU A 311 -30.93 2.16 -3.61
C GLU A 311 -30.49 0.76 -3.19
N PHE A 312 -31.37 0.06 -2.48
CA PHE A 312 -31.16 -1.33 -2.10
C PHE A 312 -32.32 -2.20 -2.57
N SER A 313 -32.02 -3.47 -2.80
CA SER A 313 -33.00 -4.49 -3.12
C SER A 313 -32.69 -5.78 -2.36
N ASN A 314 -33.75 -6.42 -1.86
CA ASN A 314 -33.78 -7.74 -1.28
C ASN A 314 -35.04 -8.49 -1.75
N PRO A 315 -34.97 -9.19 -2.89
CA PRO A 315 -36.15 -9.78 -3.51
C PRO A 315 -36.80 -10.93 -2.73
N GLU A 316 -36.09 -11.60 -1.80
CA GLU A 316 -36.64 -12.76 -1.07
C GLU A 316 -37.29 -12.40 0.28
N VAL A 317 -36.62 -11.60 1.12
CA VAL A 317 -37.07 -11.32 2.50
C VAL A 317 -37.08 -9.82 2.79
N PRO A 318 -38.23 -9.17 2.97
CA PRO A 318 -38.25 -7.75 3.31
C PRO A 318 -37.43 -7.41 4.57
N LEU A 319 -36.51 -6.44 4.47
CA LEU A 319 -35.72 -5.98 5.61
C LEU A 319 -36.62 -5.24 6.59
N ARG A 320 -36.65 -5.69 7.85
CA ARG A 320 -37.48 -5.06 8.91
C ARG A 320 -36.95 -3.68 9.31
N SER A 321 -35.63 -3.53 9.37
CA SER A 321 -34.97 -2.28 9.76
C SER A 321 -33.71 -2.04 8.91
N PRO A 322 -33.86 -1.63 7.64
CA PRO A 322 -32.71 -1.32 6.79
C PRO A 322 -31.94 -0.12 7.36
N VAL A 323 -30.64 -0.32 7.57
CA VAL A 323 -29.70 0.71 8.03
C VAL A 323 -28.77 1.04 6.89
N MET A 324 -28.74 2.32 6.49
CA MET A 324 -27.77 2.81 5.51
C MET A 324 -26.69 3.61 6.23
N GLY A 325 -25.45 3.39 5.83
CA GLY A 325 -24.28 4.09 6.35
C GLY A 325 -23.41 4.66 5.23
N LEU A 326 -22.79 5.79 5.52
CA LEU A 326 -21.78 6.43 4.70
C LEU A 326 -20.52 6.59 5.56
N VAL A 327 -19.37 6.17 5.02
CA VAL A 327 -18.07 6.42 5.64
C VAL A 327 -17.23 7.21 4.66
N PHE A 328 -16.82 8.40 5.08
CA PHE A 328 -15.99 9.32 4.32
C PHE A 328 -14.54 9.12 4.70
N SER A 329 -13.72 8.84 3.70
CA SER A 329 -12.28 8.66 3.87
C SER A 329 -11.54 9.64 2.99
N HIS A 330 -10.59 10.36 3.56
CA HIS A 330 -9.62 11.12 2.78
C HIS A 330 -8.61 10.14 2.20
N ILE A 331 -8.32 10.24 0.90
CA ILE A 331 -7.50 9.26 0.20
C ILE A 331 -6.12 9.05 0.83
N THR A 332 -5.54 10.11 1.43
CA THR A 332 -4.22 10.05 2.09
C THR A 332 -4.26 10.04 3.62
N LYS A 333 -5.37 10.48 4.24
CA LYS A 333 -5.45 10.70 5.69
C LYS A 333 -6.35 9.67 6.40
N GLY A 334 -6.92 8.72 5.64
CA GLY A 334 -7.77 7.65 6.17
C GLY A 334 -9.20 8.10 6.44
N VAL A 335 -9.90 7.34 7.29
CA VAL A 335 -11.30 7.61 7.64
C VAL A 335 -11.41 8.96 8.35
N VAL A 336 -12.26 9.84 7.85
CA VAL A 336 -12.51 11.18 8.39
C VAL A 336 -13.78 11.23 9.21
N ALA A 337 -14.88 10.72 8.67
CA ALA A 337 -16.17 10.74 9.34
C ALA A 337 -17.06 9.59 8.87
N GLY A 338 -18.04 9.21 9.69
CA GLY A 338 -19.08 8.27 9.31
C GLY A 338 -20.44 8.72 9.84
N VAL A 339 -21.47 8.43 9.08
CA VAL A 339 -22.86 8.67 9.48
C VAL A 339 -23.71 7.50 9.03
N ASN A 340 -24.69 7.11 9.84
CA ASN A 340 -25.70 6.14 9.43
C ASN A 340 -27.07 6.54 9.95
N THR A 341 -28.11 5.90 9.42
CA THR A 341 -29.50 6.21 9.78
C THR A 341 -29.77 6.08 11.28
N ARG A 342 -29.10 5.17 12.00
CA ARG A 342 -29.27 5.02 13.45
C ARG A 342 -28.65 6.17 14.23
N MET A 343 -27.47 6.65 13.85
CA MET A 343 -26.77 7.77 14.49
C MET A 343 -27.59 9.06 14.43
N THR A 344 -28.34 9.26 13.35
CA THR A 344 -29.20 10.44 13.16
C THR A 344 -30.61 10.26 13.73
N GLY A 345 -30.88 9.14 14.43
CA GLY A 345 -32.22 8.82 14.94
C GLY A 345 -33.26 8.57 13.84
N PHE A 346 -32.83 8.33 12.60
CA PHE A 346 -33.73 8.01 11.49
C PHE A 346 -34.25 6.58 11.65
N SER A 347 -35.55 6.46 11.88
CA SER A 347 -36.26 5.19 11.86
C SER A 347 -37.11 5.11 10.60
N ALA A 348 -36.76 4.22 9.68
CA ALA A 348 -37.65 3.89 8.58
C ALA A 348 -38.90 3.26 9.20
N ASN A 349 -40.09 3.87 9.02
CA ASN A 349 -41.36 3.34 9.51
C ASN A 349 -41.42 1.81 9.36
N ALA A 350 -41.82 1.13 10.44
CA ALA A 350 -41.67 -0.30 10.76
C ALA A 350 -42.36 -1.32 9.82
N LYS A 351 -42.49 -1.02 8.52
CA LYS A 351 -42.94 -1.97 7.51
C LYS A 351 -41.72 -2.58 6.83
N PRO A 352 -41.60 -3.92 6.84
CA PRO A 352 -40.54 -4.61 6.13
C PRO A 352 -40.53 -4.21 4.64
N ARG A 353 -39.37 -3.88 4.08
CA ARG A 353 -39.24 -3.48 2.66
C ARG A 353 -38.32 -4.42 1.89
N ALA A 354 -38.82 -4.91 0.75
CA ALA A 354 -38.04 -5.69 -0.22
C ALA A 354 -37.13 -4.79 -1.07
N SER A 355 -37.41 -3.51 -1.20
CA SER A 355 -36.51 -2.54 -1.82
C SER A 355 -36.78 -1.15 -1.28
N GLY A 356 -35.83 -0.25 -1.44
CA GLY A 356 -36.02 1.12 -1.01
C GLY A 356 -34.91 2.04 -1.47
N LYS A 357 -35.24 3.33 -1.43
CA LYS A 357 -34.34 4.42 -1.77
C LYS A 357 -34.15 5.30 -0.55
N PHE A 358 -32.90 5.55 -0.20
CA PHE A 358 -32.49 6.47 0.84
C PHE A 358 -31.83 7.69 0.20
N SER A 359 -32.15 8.88 0.71
CA SER A 359 -31.37 10.08 0.45
C SER A 359 -30.76 10.56 1.77
N CYS A 360 -29.45 10.81 1.77
CA CYS A 360 -28.72 11.42 2.87
C CYS A 360 -28.21 12.78 2.43
N ARG A 361 -28.77 13.85 2.99
CA ARG A 361 -28.33 15.22 2.73
C ARG A 361 -27.41 15.70 3.84
N ILE A 362 -26.21 16.13 3.46
CA ILE A 362 -25.20 16.72 4.36
C ILE A 362 -25.01 18.17 3.92
N PRO A 363 -25.60 19.15 4.63
CA PRO A 363 -25.67 20.53 4.13
C PRO A 363 -24.33 21.27 4.13
N LYS A 364 -23.41 20.90 5.02
CA LYS A 364 -22.09 21.51 5.16
C LYS A 364 -21.09 20.43 5.53
N LEU A 365 -20.15 20.13 4.63
CA LEU A 365 -19.04 19.22 4.91
C LEU A 365 -17.93 20.00 5.63
N PRO A 366 -17.56 19.63 6.87
CA PRO A 366 -16.46 20.25 7.59
C PRO A 366 -15.13 19.66 7.15
N PHE A 367 -14.95 19.34 5.87
CA PHE A 367 -13.78 18.64 5.36
C PHE A 367 -12.83 19.63 4.71
N LEU A 368 -11.53 19.36 4.83
CA LEU A 368 -10.49 20.18 4.22
C LEU A 368 -10.36 19.90 2.71
N GLN A 369 -9.59 20.72 2.00
CA GLN A 369 -9.30 20.50 0.59
C GLN A 369 -8.62 19.14 0.37
N GLY A 370 -9.08 18.39 -0.64
CA GLY A 370 -8.51 17.08 -0.99
C GLY A 370 -9.50 16.13 -1.65
N ALA A 371 -9.02 14.94 -2.01
CA ALA A 371 -9.83 13.88 -2.61
C ALA A 371 -10.39 12.93 -1.55
N TYR A 372 -11.68 12.64 -1.66
CA TYR A 372 -12.44 11.83 -0.72
C TYR A 372 -13.10 10.65 -1.43
N GLU A 373 -13.08 9.50 -0.76
CA GLU A 373 -13.84 8.32 -1.12
C GLU A 373 -14.96 8.10 -0.10
N VAL A 374 -16.08 7.54 -0.56
CA VAL A 374 -17.22 7.20 0.28
C VAL A 374 -17.53 5.72 0.15
N ASP A 375 -17.49 5.04 1.30
CA ASP A 375 -18.02 3.69 1.42
C ASP A 375 -19.52 3.75 1.72
N VAL A 376 -20.29 2.91 1.03
CA VAL A 376 -21.73 2.77 1.26
C VAL A 376 -22.01 1.45 1.94
N TRP A 377 -22.70 1.50 3.08
CA TRP A 377 -23.00 0.36 3.93
C TRP A 377 -24.51 0.12 3.98
N LEU A 378 -24.91 -1.14 3.88
CA LEU A 378 -26.27 -1.63 4.11
C LEU A 378 -26.25 -2.65 5.25
N GLY A 379 -27.11 -2.48 6.23
CA GLY A 379 -27.29 -3.40 7.36
C GLY A 379 -28.75 -3.59 7.74
N ASP A 380 -28.99 -4.49 8.70
CA ASP A 380 -30.33 -4.82 9.23
C ASP A 380 -30.54 -4.40 10.70
N GLY A 381 -29.62 -3.59 11.23
CA GLY A 381 -29.61 -3.15 12.62
C GLY A 381 -28.83 -4.05 13.58
N ALA A 382 -28.52 -5.29 13.20
CA ALA A 382 -27.66 -6.19 13.97
C ALA A 382 -26.30 -6.40 13.28
N THR A 383 -26.29 -6.46 11.95
CA THR A 383 -25.11 -6.78 11.15
C THR A 383 -25.02 -5.90 9.89
N ASN A 384 -23.80 -5.76 9.37
CA ASN A 384 -23.57 -5.19 8.05
C ASN A 384 -23.76 -6.32 7.02
N ILE A 385 -24.68 -6.12 6.08
CA ILE A 385 -25.06 -7.09 5.07
C ILE A 385 -24.24 -6.91 3.80
N ASP A 386 -24.18 -5.67 3.29
CA ASP A 386 -23.49 -5.35 2.04
C ASP A 386 -22.72 -4.04 2.19
N VAL A 387 -21.58 -3.97 1.50
CA VAL A 387 -20.62 -2.87 1.61
C VAL A 387 -20.01 -2.59 0.25
N LEU A 388 -20.22 -1.38 -0.25
CA LEU A 388 -19.52 -0.87 -1.43
C LEU A 388 -18.38 0.05 -0.97
N LYS A 389 -17.16 -0.47 -0.95
CA LYS A 389 -15.97 0.29 -0.55
C LYS A 389 -15.47 1.18 -1.68
N GLY A 390 -15.13 2.43 -1.38
CA GLY A 390 -14.60 3.42 -2.32
C GLY A 390 -15.49 3.61 -3.56
N TYR A 391 -16.81 3.43 -3.39
CA TYR A 391 -17.74 3.35 -4.52
C TYR A 391 -18.07 4.73 -5.08
N LEU A 392 -18.13 5.74 -4.21
CA LEU A 392 -18.27 7.13 -4.61
C LEU A 392 -16.97 7.87 -4.33
N SER A 393 -16.67 8.88 -5.15
CA SER A 393 -15.54 9.78 -4.93
C SER A 393 -15.91 11.20 -5.31
N PHE A 394 -15.30 12.16 -4.61
CA PHE A 394 -15.42 13.59 -4.90
C PHE A 394 -14.18 14.33 -4.40
N GLU A 395 -13.92 15.50 -4.97
CA GLU A 395 -12.84 16.39 -4.55
C GLU A 395 -13.43 17.61 -3.84
N ILE A 396 -12.81 18.05 -2.76
CA ILE A 396 -13.10 19.34 -2.15
C ILE A 396 -12.11 20.36 -2.68
N ALA A 397 -12.63 21.39 -3.34
CA ALA A 397 -11.83 22.50 -3.87
C ALA A 397 -11.53 23.54 -2.79
N GLY A 398 -10.33 24.12 -2.82
CA GLY A 398 -9.91 25.16 -1.89
C GLY A 398 -10.68 26.47 -2.12
N THR A 399 -11.55 26.84 -1.20
CA THR A 399 -12.27 28.12 -1.19
C THR A 399 -12.15 28.80 0.17
N ASP A 400 -12.45 30.10 0.24
CA ASP A 400 -12.44 30.86 1.49
C ASP A 400 -13.61 30.46 2.39
N TYR A 401 -13.35 29.52 3.30
CA TYR A 401 -14.34 28.98 4.23
C TYR A 401 -14.77 29.96 5.32
N TYR A 402 -13.86 30.85 5.75
CA TYR A 402 -14.10 31.77 6.86
C TYR A 402 -14.56 33.17 6.38
N GLY A 403 -14.65 33.40 5.07
CA GLY A 403 -14.97 34.72 4.51
C GLY A 403 -13.89 35.77 4.76
N SER A 404 -12.65 35.34 5.01
CA SER A 404 -11.52 36.18 5.41
C SER A 404 -10.63 36.64 4.26
N GLY A 405 -10.90 36.16 3.04
CA GLY A 405 -10.04 36.27 1.87
C GLY A 405 -8.82 35.35 1.90
N LYS A 406 -8.66 34.51 2.94
CA LYS A 406 -7.54 33.58 3.10
C LYS A 406 -7.99 32.14 2.94
N LEU A 407 -7.23 31.35 2.19
CA LEU A 407 -7.44 29.92 2.07
C LEU A 407 -6.94 29.19 3.33
N PRO A 408 -7.64 28.14 3.79
CA PRO A 408 -7.14 27.26 4.85
C PRO A 408 -5.83 26.60 4.45
N ILE A 409 -4.94 26.38 5.43
CA ILE A 409 -3.65 25.72 5.20
C ILE A 409 -3.90 24.21 4.96
N PRO A 410 -3.57 23.64 3.79
CA PRO A 410 -3.98 22.27 3.39
C PRO A 410 -3.51 21.11 4.31
N HIS A 411 -2.46 21.34 5.10
CA HIS A 411 -1.83 20.34 5.96
C HIS A 411 -2.16 20.49 7.45
N MET A 412 -3.05 21.42 7.85
CA MET A 412 -3.41 21.62 9.27
C MET A 412 -4.31 20.53 9.87
N GLY A 413 -4.96 19.70 9.05
CA GLY A 413 -5.84 18.63 9.54
C GLY A 413 -6.67 17.96 8.44
N THR A 414 -7.70 17.22 8.85
CA THR A 414 -8.70 16.58 7.97
C THR A 414 -10.05 17.28 7.99
N VAL A 415 -10.32 18.07 9.04
CA VAL A 415 -11.60 18.74 9.26
C VAL A 415 -11.42 20.23 9.57
N MET A 416 -12.40 21.02 9.17
CA MET A 416 -12.55 22.44 9.46
C MET A 416 -13.44 22.64 10.69
N LEU A 417 -13.06 23.56 11.56
CA LEU A 417 -13.86 23.91 12.74
C LEU A 417 -14.61 25.22 12.49
N ASP A 418 -15.86 25.28 12.92
CA ASP A 418 -16.63 26.51 13.00
C ASP A 418 -16.25 27.20 14.32
N ALA A 419 -15.43 28.25 14.25
CA ALA A 419 -14.83 28.88 15.41
C ALA A 419 -14.93 30.41 15.33
N THR A 420 -15.21 31.04 16.47
CA THR A 420 -15.24 32.50 16.63
C THR A 420 -14.23 32.93 17.69
N TRP A 421 -13.60 34.08 17.48
CA TRP A 421 -12.60 34.63 18.40
C TRP A 421 -13.17 35.88 19.08
N ARG A 422 -12.94 36.02 20.38
CA ARG A 422 -13.26 37.21 21.16
C ARG A 422 -12.03 37.61 21.96
N LEU A 423 -11.58 38.86 21.81
CA LEU A 423 -10.57 39.46 22.67
C LEU A 423 -11.31 40.27 23.75
N GLU A 424 -11.11 39.93 25.01
CA GLU A 424 -11.52 40.79 26.11
C GLU A 424 -10.51 41.94 26.24
N PRO A 425 -10.94 43.19 26.44
CA PRO A 425 -10.03 44.30 26.67
C PRO A 425 -9.23 44.07 27.95
N ASP A 426 -8.02 44.63 28.02
CA ASP A 426 -7.16 44.54 29.20
C ASP A 426 -7.95 44.92 30.46
N VAL A 427 -7.98 44.02 31.44
CA VAL A 427 -8.45 44.34 32.77
C VAL A 427 -7.48 45.38 33.32
N THR A 428 -7.86 46.66 33.26
CA THR A 428 -7.16 47.70 34.01
C THR A 428 -7.23 47.29 35.48
N CYS A 429 -6.13 46.76 36.01
CA CYS A 429 -5.91 46.69 37.44
C CYS A 429 -6.07 48.11 37.99
N ALA A 430 -7.17 48.35 38.69
CA ALA A 430 -7.28 49.48 39.60
C ALA A 430 -6.26 49.22 40.73
N LEU A 431 -5.01 49.60 40.47
CA LEU A 431 -4.02 49.82 41.51
C LEU A 431 -4.40 51.13 42.20
N PHE A 432 -4.68 51.00 43.48
CA PHE A 432 -4.76 52.02 44.52
C PHE A 432 -4.06 53.35 44.17
N GLU A 433 -4.84 54.43 44.15
CA GLU A 433 -4.40 55.76 44.58
C GLU A 433 -5.40 56.26 45.62
N ASP A 434 -4.85 56.43 46.83
CA ASP A 434 -5.29 57.11 48.07
C ASP A 434 -6.57 56.70 48.82
#